data_AF-A0A6I1ZGM6-F1
#
_entry.id   AF-A0A6I1ZGM6-F1
#
_cell.length_a   1.000
_cell.length_b   1.000
_cell.length_c   1.000
_cell.angle_alpha   90.00
_cell.angle_beta   90.00
_cell.angle_gamma   90.00
#
_symmetry.space_group_name_H-M   'P 1'
#
loop_
_entity.id
_entity.type
_entity.pdbx_description
1 polymer ?
#
loop_
_entity_poly.entity_id
_entity_poly.type
_entity_poly.pdbx_seq_one_letter_code
_entity_poly.pdbx_strand_id
1 'polypeptide(L)'
;MAKQTTWPKENIPDRDDIYRRIPKYQYRKDGTIGPGAFKDKGDSMSTYWSKYSTPHETKNLAAESGVNPDDFGVVALNVGDVKEIPQQVEHTPFKHRAHTSVIGDKTLEVRARFIKMSRWMISIIS
;
A
#
# COMPACT_ATOMS: atom_id res chain seq x y z
N MET A 1 18.56 -0.72 -22.33
CA MET A 1 18.06 0.20 -21.29
C MET A 1 16.55 0.06 -21.25
N ALA A 2 15.97 -0.37 -20.12
CA ALA A 2 14.52 -0.55 -20.03
C ALA A 2 13.84 0.81 -20.14
N LYS A 3 12.90 0.92 -21.09
CA LYS A 3 12.12 2.13 -21.36
C LYS A 3 11.40 2.52 -20.08
N GLN A 4 11.82 3.62 -19.43
CA GLN A 4 11.12 4.20 -18.30
C GLN A 4 9.70 4.54 -18.78
N THR A 5 8.70 3.85 -18.27
CA THR A 5 7.31 4.16 -18.57
C THR A 5 6.95 5.46 -17.86
N THR A 6 7.05 6.57 -18.58
CA THR A 6 6.83 7.94 -18.10
C THR A 6 5.33 8.25 -18.04
N TRP A 7 4.60 7.58 -17.14
CA TRP A 7 3.28 8.08 -16.78
C TRP A 7 3.44 9.41 -16.03
N PRO A 8 2.64 10.45 -16.37
CA PRO A 8 2.71 11.71 -15.66
C PRO A 8 2.30 11.53 -14.19
N LYS A 9 2.92 12.31 -13.30
CA LYS A 9 2.43 12.47 -11.92
C LYS A 9 1.03 13.10 -11.98
N GLU A 10 0.13 12.57 -11.17
CA GLU A 10 -1.26 13.02 -11.10
C GLU A 10 -1.58 13.34 -9.64
N ASN A 11 -2.51 14.26 -9.40
CA ASN A 11 -3.03 14.46 -8.06
C ASN A 11 -3.96 13.29 -7.70
N ILE A 12 -3.78 12.75 -6.50
CA ILE A 12 -4.62 11.66 -5.98
C ILE A 12 -5.73 12.30 -5.14
N PRO A 13 -7.01 12.17 -5.54
CA PRO A 13 -8.14 12.69 -4.78
C PRO A 13 -8.23 12.06 -3.39
N ASP A 14 -8.65 12.84 -2.39
CA ASP A 14 -8.78 12.37 -1.00
C ASP A 14 -9.83 11.26 -0.85
N ARG A 15 -10.83 11.24 -1.73
CA ARG A 15 -11.87 10.19 -1.76
C ARG A 15 -11.38 8.84 -2.29
N ASP A 16 -10.22 8.81 -2.94
CA ASP A 16 -9.71 7.58 -3.56
C ASP A 16 -8.98 6.73 -2.50
N ASP A 17 -8.87 5.44 -2.79
CA ASP A 17 -8.08 4.51 -1.97
C ASP A 17 -6.72 4.23 -2.60
N ILE A 18 -5.74 3.93 -1.75
CA ILE A 18 -4.49 3.27 -2.12
C ILE A 18 -4.43 1.89 -1.45
N TYR A 19 -3.92 0.91 -2.18
CA TYR A 19 -3.81 -0.47 -1.73
C TYR A 19 -2.40 -0.79 -1.25
N ARG A 20 -2.33 -1.49 -0.12
CA ARG A 20 -1.09 -1.98 0.48
C ARG A 20 -1.16 -3.49 0.63
N ARG A 21 -0.14 -4.18 0.12
CA ARG A 21 0.10 -5.59 0.42
C ARG A 21 0.56 -5.76 1.86
N ILE A 22 -0.04 -6.71 2.58
CA ILE A 22 0.30 -7.08 3.94
C ILE A 22 0.86 -8.51 3.92
N PRO A 23 2.16 -8.71 4.22
CA PRO A 23 2.74 -10.05 4.28
C PRO A 23 2.08 -10.91 5.37
N LYS A 24 1.99 -12.23 5.17
CA LYS A 24 1.36 -13.18 6.10
C LYS A 24 1.89 -13.16 7.52
N TYR A 25 3.17 -12.85 7.70
CA TYR A 25 3.79 -12.72 9.02
C TYR A 25 3.50 -11.37 9.72
N GLN A 26 2.79 -10.46 9.06
CA GLN A 26 2.37 -9.15 9.57
C GLN A 26 0.86 -9.08 9.82
N TYR A 27 0.15 -10.20 9.91
CA TYR A 27 -1.18 -10.22 10.50
C TYR A 27 -1.42 -11.53 11.24
N ARG A 28 -2.40 -11.52 12.15
CA ARG A 28 -2.79 -12.67 12.98
C ARG A 28 -4.08 -13.29 12.46
N LYS A 29 -4.40 -14.49 12.96
CA LYS A 29 -5.64 -15.22 12.62
C LYS A 29 -6.91 -14.44 12.96
N ASP A 30 -6.85 -13.55 13.95
CA ASP A 30 -7.94 -12.65 14.31
C ASP A 30 -8.09 -11.43 13.37
N GLY A 31 -7.28 -11.36 12.30
CA GLY A 31 -7.27 -10.26 11.35
C GLY A 31 -6.52 -9.01 11.80
N THR A 32 -5.89 -9.04 12.99
CA THR A 32 -5.09 -7.92 13.50
C THR A 32 -3.82 -7.77 12.66
N ILE A 33 -3.61 -6.57 12.15
CA ILE A 33 -2.40 -6.22 11.40
C ILE A 33 -1.28 -5.87 12.39
N GLY A 34 -0.14 -6.53 12.22
CA GLY A 34 1.09 -6.23 12.93
C GLY A 34 1.67 -4.89 12.49
N PRO A 35 2.33 -4.16 13.40
CA PRO A 35 2.78 -2.80 13.09
C PRO A 35 3.81 -2.80 11.97
N GLY A 36 4.55 -3.89 11.72
CA GLY A 36 5.58 -3.98 10.68
C GLY A 36 5.03 -3.87 9.25
N ALA A 37 3.71 -4.02 9.06
CA ALA A 37 3.05 -3.92 7.76
C ALA A 37 3.21 -2.55 7.08
N PHE A 38 3.28 -1.48 7.89
CA PHE A 38 3.29 -0.09 7.45
C PHE A 38 4.66 0.58 7.59
N LYS A 39 5.74 -0.21 7.47
CA LYS A 39 7.10 0.32 7.38
C LYS A 39 7.44 0.72 5.95
N ASP A 40 8.29 1.73 5.84
CA ASP A 40 8.92 2.10 4.59
C ASP A 40 9.86 0.99 4.10
N LYS A 41 10.05 0.96 2.79
CA LYS A 41 11.16 0.25 2.15
C LYS A 41 11.99 1.31 1.43
N GLY A 42 13.14 1.68 2.01
CA GLY A 42 13.85 2.88 1.62
C GLY A 42 13.17 4.12 2.19
N ASP A 43 12.95 5.14 1.35
CA ASP A 43 12.47 6.47 1.79
C ASP A 43 10.94 6.60 1.83
N SER A 44 10.18 5.58 1.41
CA SER A 44 8.72 5.62 1.41
C SER A 44 8.08 4.24 1.53
N MET A 45 6.78 4.23 1.81
CA MET A 45 5.95 3.03 1.79
C MET A 45 5.24 2.93 0.44
N SER A 46 5.61 1.92 -0.35
CA SER A 46 4.94 1.63 -1.63
C SER A 46 3.49 1.19 -1.45
N THR A 47 2.62 1.77 -2.26
CA THR A 47 1.18 1.48 -2.34
C THR A 47 0.73 1.53 -3.80
N TYR A 48 -0.54 1.21 -4.07
CA TYR A 48 -1.09 1.17 -5.42
C TYR A 48 -2.44 1.86 -5.50
N TRP A 49 -2.58 2.87 -6.35
CA TRP A 49 -3.81 3.65 -6.49
C TRP A 49 -4.95 2.83 -7.10
N SER A 50 -6.09 2.84 -6.40
CA SER A 50 -7.36 2.22 -6.82
C SER A 50 -7.85 2.63 -8.21
N LYS A 51 -7.48 3.81 -8.72
CA LYS A 51 -7.80 4.23 -10.09
C LYS A 51 -7.18 3.33 -11.17
N TYR A 52 -6.03 2.71 -10.88
CA TYR A 52 -5.23 1.96 -11.86
C TYR A 52 -4.93 0.52 -11.45
N SER A 53 -5.42 0.08 -10.30
CA SER A 53 -5.22 -1.28 -9.82
C SER A 53 -6.40 -1.68 -8.96
N THR A 54 -6.74 -2.96 -8.98
CA THR A 54 -7.65 -3.62 -8.05
C THR A 54 -6.86 -4.27 -6.90
N PRO A 55 -7.52 -4.67 -5.81
CA PRO A 55 -6.85 -5.42 -4.74
C PRO A 55 -6.18 -6.71 -5.24
N HIS A 56 -6.81 -7.43 -6.17
CA HIS A 56 -6.27 -8.69 -6.72
C HIS A 56 -5.04 -8.44 -7.59
N GLU A 57 -5.06 -7.42 -8.44
CA GLU A 57 -3.87 -7.02 -9.22
C GLU A 57 -2.74 -6.60 -8.27
N THR A 58 -3.04 -5.77 -7.26
CA THR A 58 -2.07 -5.36 -6.23
C THR A 58 -1.45 -6.56 -5.51
N LYS A 59 -2.24 -7.58 -5.15
CA LYS A 59 -1.74 -8.84 -4.58
C LYS A 59 -0.79 -9.55 -5.56
N ASN A 60 -1.22 -9.71 -6.81
CA ASN A 60 -0.50 -10.45 -7.85
C ASN A 60 0.85 -9.83 -8.25
N LEU A 61 1.03 -8.51 -8.06
CA LEU A 61 2.32 -7.83 -8.22
C LEU A 61 3.43 -8.38 -7.29
N ALA A 62 3.13 -9.26 -6.34
CA ALA A 62 4.14 -10.01 -5.58
C ALA A 62 4.97 -10.95 -6.47
N ALA A 63 4.34 -11.57 -7.46
CA ALA A 63 4.99 -12.51 -8.36
C ALA A 63 6.15 -11.87 -9.14
N GLU A 64 6.04 -10.59 -9.50
CA GLU A 64 7.09 -9.86 -10.21
C GLU A 64 8.37 -9.65 -9.39
N SER A 65 8.27 -9.73 -8.07
CA SER A 65 9.41 -9.70 -7.15
C SER A 65 9.87 -11.10 -6.73
N GLY A 66 9.37 -12.16 -7.40
CA GLY A 66 9.70 -13.56 -7.10
C GLY A 66 9.08 -14.08 -5.80
N VAL A 67 8.01 -13.45 -5.30
CA VAL A 67 7.33 -13.87 -4.06
C VAL A 67 5.93 -14.38 -4.37
N ASN A 68 5.50 -15.44 -3.68
CA ASN A 68 4.17 -16.02 -3.84
C ASN A 68 3.08 -14.98 -3.45
N PRO A 69 2.15 -14.61 -4.36
CA PRO A 69 1.04 -13.72 -4.04
C PRO A 69 0.17 -14.19 -2.87
N ASP A 70 0.03 -15.51 -2.66
CA ASP A 70 -0.76 -16.08 -1.57
C ASP A 70 -0.16 -15.87 -0.18
N ASP A 71 1.07 -15.36 -0.11
CA ASP A 71 1.67 -14.89 1.15
C ASP A 71 1.26 -13.46 1.51
N PHE A 72 0.33 -12.84 0.77
CA PHE A 72 -0.11 -11.46 0.98
C PHE A 72 -1.63 -11.29 1.01
N GLY A 73 -2.10 -10.60 2.04
CA GLY A 73 -3.40 -9.96 2.01
C GLY A 73 -3.27 -8.54 1.46
N VAL A 74 -4.39 -7.87 1.22
CA VAL A 74 -4.42 -6.48 0.73
C VAL A 74 -5.37 -5.66 1.56
N VAL A 75 -4.91 -4.49 1.98
CA VAL A 75 -5.73 -3.48 2.65
C VAL A 75 -5.86 -2.23 1.80
N ALA A 76 -6.97 -1.53 1.97
CA ALA A 76 -7.18 -0.17 1.48
C ALA A 76 -6.87 0.85 2.58
N LEU A 77 -6.30 1.96 2.17
CA LEU A 77 -6.17 3.20 2.95
C LEU A 77 -6.83 4.31 2.15
N ASN A 78 -7.74 5.06 2.77
CA ASN A 78 -8.29 6.25 2.14
C ASN A 78 -7.23 7.36 2.11
N VAL A 79 -7.10 8.05 0.98
CA VAL A 79 -6.05 9.06 0.79
C VAL A 79 -6.22 10.27 1.69
N GLY A 80 -7.47 10.71 1.93
CA GLY A 80 -7.79 11.78 2.87
C GLY A 80 -7.32 11.44 4.29
N ASP A 81 -7.73 10.28 4.81
CA ASP A 81 -7.35 9.82 6.15
C ASP A 81 -5.82 9.73 6.35
N VAL A 82 -5.08 9.31 5.30
CA VAL A 82 -3.61 9.26 5.35
C VAL A 82 -3.01 10.66 5.42
N LYS A 83 -3.58 11.65 4.73
CA LYS A 83 -3.11 13.05 4.75
C LYS A 83 -3.46 13.77 6.05
N GLU A 84 -4.39 13.26 6.86
CA GLU A 84 -4.70 13.82 8.19
C GLU A 84 -3.63 13.53 9.26
N ILE A 85 -2.78 12.54 9.02
CA ILE A 85 -1.60 12.29 9.83
C ILE A 85 -0.35 12.88 9.13
N PRO A 86 0.82 13.02 9.80
CA PRO A 86 2.03 13.60 9.21
C PRO A 86 2.64 12.76 8.06
N GLN A 87 1.88 12.51 7.00
CA GLN A 87 2.20 11.68 5.85
C GLN A 87 1.71 12.37 4.58
N GLN A 88 2.42 12.14 3.49
CA GLN A 88 2.06 12.62 2.15
C GLN A 88 1.80 11.42 1.25
N VAL A 89 0.85 11.54 0.33
CA VAL A 89 0.57 10.52 -0.69
C VAL A 89 0.88 11.10 -2.04
N GLU A 90 1.82 10.48 -2.75
CA GLU A 90 2.24 10.92 -4.08
C GLU A 90 2.02 9.85 -5.14
N HIS A 91 1.53 10.26 -6.31
CA HIS A 91 1.55 9.42 -7.50
C HIS A 91 2.99 9.34 -8.03
N THR A 92 3.61 8.18 -7.85
CA THR A 92 5.01 7.93 -8.22
C THR A 92 5.09 6.71 -9.14
N PRO A 93 4.50 6.74 -10.36
CA PRO A 93 4.51 5.59 -11.26
C PRO A 93 5.91 5.00 -11.45
N PHE A 94 6.07 3.73 -11.10
CA PHE A 94 7.32 3.00 -11.26
C PHE A 94 7.03 1.56 -11.64
N LYS A 95 7.40 1.17 -12.87
CA LYS A 95 7.01 -0.09 -13.56
C LYS A 95 5.51 -0.26 -13.78
N HIS A 96 4.66 0.25 -12.89
CA HIS A 96 3.22 0.25 -12.95
C HIS A 96 2.68 1.65 -12.77
N ARG A 97 1.68 2.03 -13.58
CA ARG A 97 0.97 3.31 -13.44
C ARG A 97 0.37 3.48 -12.07
N ALA A 98 -0.12 2.39 -11.46
CA ALA A 98 -0.75 2.45 -10.15
C ALA A 98 0.20 2.78 -9.00
N HIS A 99 1.53 2.74 -9.16
CA HIS A 99 2.43 2.90 -8.02
C HIS A 99 2.30 4.29 -7.37
N THR A 100 2.17 4.29 -6.05
CA THR A 100 2.11 5.48 -5.21
C THR A 100 3.04 5.33 -4.02
N SER A 101 3.57 6.46 -3.54
CA SER A 101 4.44 6.53 -2.37
C SER A 101 3.73 7.22 -1.22
N VAL A 102 3.76 6.60 -0.05
CA VAL A 102 3.36 7.23 1.22
C VAL A 102 4.62 7.66 1.97
N ILE A 103 4.84 8.97 2.08
CA ILE A 103 6.08 9.60 2.52
C ILE A 103 5.88 10.22 3.90
N GLY A 104 6.90 10.15 4.77
CA GLY A 104 6.90 10.71 6.11
C GLY A 104 7.22 9.66 7.17
N ASP A 105 7.72 10.10 8.33
CA ASP A 105 8.23 9.22 9.38
C ASP A 105 7.18 8.20 9.87
N LYS A 106 7.49 6.91 9.76
CA LYS A 106 6.64 5.81 10.23
C LYS A 106 6.84 5.53 11.73
N THR A 107 6.61 6.56 12.55
CA THR A 107 6.62 6.44 14.02
C THR A 107 5.64 5.36 14.48
N LEU A 108 5.78 4.90 15.74
CA LEU A 108 4.84 3.92 16.31
C LEU A 108 3.39 4.43 16.28
N GLU A 109 3.18 5.71 16.57
CA GLU A 109 1.87 6.35 16.52
C GLU A 109 1.29 6.35 15.11
N VAL A 110 2.08 6.79 14.12
CA VAL A 110 1.68 6.79 12.71
C VAL A 110 1.30 5.38 12.24
N ARG A 111 2.09 4.36 12.60
CA ARG A 111 1.80 2.96 12.25
C ARG A 111 0.54 2.43 12.94
N ALA A 112 0.28 2.84 14.18
CA ALA A 112 -0.97 2.52 14.86
C ALA A 112 -2.18 3.18 14.19
N ARG A 113 -2.04 4.42 13.71
CA ARG A 113 -3.08 5.11 12.93
C ARG A 113 -3.34 4.39 11.61
N PHE A 114 -2.30 3.98 10.88
CA PHE A 114 -2.45 3.17 9.66
C PHE A 114 -3.20 1.87 9.92
N ILE A 115 -2.87 1.13 10.99
CA ILE A 115 -3.61 -0.09 11.36
C ILE A 115 -5.10 0.25 11.55
N LYS A 116 -5.41 1.29 12.32
CA LYS A 116 -6.78 1.66 12.66
C LYS A 116 -7.62 2.08 11.45
N MET A 117 -7.03 2.80 10.48
CA MET A 117 -7.75 3.27 9.28
C MET A 117 -7.79 2.24 8.14
N SER A 118 -6.96 1.19 8.22
CA SER A 118 -6.89 0.19 7.16
C SER A 118 -8.13 -0.69 7.11
N ARG A 119 -8.58 -1.01 5.89
CA ARG A 119 -9.70 -1.92 5.63
C ARG A 119 -9.23 -3.11 4.83
N TRP A 120 -9.50 -4.33 5.28
CA TRP A 120 -9.18 -5.54 4.50
C TRP A 120 -10.00 -5.58 3.20
N MET A 121 -9.29 -5.72 2.07
CA MET A 121 -9.88 -5.94 0.75
C MET A 121 -9.73 -7.39 0.32
N ILE A 122 -8.60 -8.02 0.69
CA ILE A 122 -8.33 -9.44 0.56
C ILE A 122 -7.71 -9.90 1.87
N SER A 123 -8.45 -10.72 2.61
CA SER A 123 -7.97 -11.39 3.81
C SER A 123 -7.47 -12.80 3.47
N ILE A 124 -6.39 -13.26 4.10
CA ILE A 124 -5.95 -14.67 4.02
C ILE A 124 -6.29 -15.43 5.32
N ILE A 125 -7.29 -14.95 6.07
CA ILE A 125 -7.78 -15.67 7.23
C ILE A 125 -8.61 -16.86 6.71
N SER A 126 -8.03 -18.05 6.81
CA SER A 126 -8.72 -19.34 6.74
C SER A 126 -9.54 -19.59 8.01
#